data_AF-A0A662RZJ3-F1
#
_entry.id   AF-A0A662RZJ3-F1
#
_cell.length_a   1.000
_cell.length_b   1.000
_cell.length_c   1.000
_cell.angle_alpha   90.00
_cell.angle_beta   90.00
_cell.angle_gamma   90.00
#
_symmetry.space_group_name_H-M   'P 1'
#
loop_
_entity.id
_entity.type
_entity.pdbx_description
1 polymer ?
#
loop_
_entity_poly.entity_id
_entity_poly.type
_entity_poly.pdbx_seq_one_letter_code
_entity_poly.pdbx_strand_id
1 'polypeptide(L)' 'MRVRSYKLRARSFSIRDEFVKGFFGRLEIICQTREGLEYLAPLLNFLEYANIGEKNYYGFGAISYTDLSGIHPK' A
#
# COMPACT_ATOMS: atom_id res chain seq x y z
N MET A 1 -4.75 9.18 -11.37
CA MET A 1 -3.77 8.58 -10.43
C MET A 1 -2.71 7.86 -11.25
N ARG A 2 -1.43 7.98 -10.89
CA ARG A 2 -0.32 7.34 -11.63
C ARG A 2 0.73 6.81 -10.65
N VAL A 3 1.35 5.67 -10.97
CA VAL A 3 2.53 5.16 -10.23
C VAL A 3 3.76 6.01 -10.59
N ARG A 4 4.38 6.62 -9.59
CA ARG A 4 5.63 7.39 -9.72
C ARG A 4 6.84 6.47 -9.71
N SER A 5 6.92 5.63 -8.69
CA SER A 5 8.04 4.71 -8.46
C SER A 5 7.55 3.51 -7.66
N TYR A 6 8.29 2.40 -7.74
CA TYR A 6 8.01 1.24 -6.90
C TYR A 6 9.29 0.44 -6.67
N LYS A 7 9.33 -0.23 -5.52
CA LYS A 7 10.33 -1.24 -5.17
C LYS A 7 9.58 -2.41 -4.55
N LEU A 8 9.06 -3.27 -5.40
CA LEU A 8 8.26 -4.45 -5.03
C LEU A 8 9.07 -5.72 -5.32
N ARG A 9 8.93 -6.70 -4.43
CA ARG A 9 9.49 -8.04 -4.62
C ARG A 9 8.38 -9.06 -4.44
N ALA A 10 8.26 -9.97 -5.39
CA ALA A 10 7.41 -11.15 -5.22
C ALA A 10 7.93 -11.98 -4.05
N ARG A 11 7.01 -12.47 -3.21
CA ARG A 11 7.33 -13.32 -2.07
C ARG A 11 6.20 -14.33 -1.87
N SER A 12 6.58 -15.57 -1.62
CA SER A 12 5.64 -16.59 -1.17
C SER A 12 5.65 -16.63 0.35
N PHE A 13 4.47 -16.72 0.94
CA PHE A 13 4.28 -16.86 2.39
C PHE A 13 3.58 -18.18 2.65
N SER A 14 4.09 -18.95 3.61
CA SER A 14 3.46 -20.21 4.04
C SER A 14 2.37 -19.88 5.05
N ILE A 15 1.14 -20.33 4.80
CA ILE A 15 0.07 -20.34 5.78
C ILE A 15 -0.31 -21.80 5.98
N ARG A 16 0.00 -22.34 7.16
CA ARG A 16 -0.09 -23.78 7.43
C ARG A 16 0.74 -24.53 6.38
N ASP A 17 0.09 -25.26 5.46
CA ASP A 17 0.70 -26.09 4.42
C ASP A 17 0.55 -25.53 2.99
N GLU A 18 -0.03 -24.33 2.84
CA GLU A 18 -0.20 -23.69 1.53
C GLU A 18 0.72 -22.48 1.37
N PHE A 19 1.32 -22.36 0.19
CA PHE A 19 2.08 -21.17 -0.19
C PHE A 19 1.20 -20.17 -0.94
N VAL A 20 0.99 -19.01 -0.33
CA VAL A 20 0.31 -17.88 -0.96
C VAL A 20 1.36 -16.98 -1.62
N LYS A 21 1.21 -16.75 -2.93
CA LYS A 21 2.03 -15.78 -3.65
C LYS A 21 1.53 -14.37 -3.39
N GLY A 22 2.44 -13.47 -3.08
CA GLY A 22 2.16 -12.05 -2.92
C GLY A 22 3.38 -11.20 -3.24
N PHE A 23 3.35 -9.97 -2.78
CA PHE A 23 4.46 -9.03 -2.91
C PHE A 23 4.70 -8.29 -1.60
N PHE A 24 5.93 -7.80 -1.45
CA PHE A 24 6.32 -6.92 -0.36
C PHE A 24 7.17 -5.79 -0.92
N GLY A 25 6.97 -4.58 -0.40
CA GLY A 25 7.79 -3.44 -0.76
C GLY A 25 7.07 -2.11 -0.64
N ARG A 26 7.56 -1.12 -1.39
CA ARG A 26 7.04 0.26 -1.39
C ARG A 26 6.53 0.64 -2.78
N LEU A 27 5.43 1.37 -2.81
CA LEU A 27 4.83 1.97 -4.00
C LEU A 27 4.63 3.45 -3.73
N GLU A 28 5.01 4.30 -4.69
CA GLU A 28 4.71 5.73 -4.66
C GLU A 28 3.71 6.03 -5.78
N ILE A 29 2.62 6.70 -5.41
CA ILE A 29 1.56 7.11 -6.33
C ILE A 29 1.43 8.63 -6.31
N ILE A 30 1.12 9.19 -7.48
CA ILE A 30 0.77 10.60 -7.63
C ILE A 30 -0.73 10.68 -7.90
N CYS A 31 -1.43 11.44 -7.05
CA CYS A 31 -2.79 11.89 -7.31
C CYS A 31 -2.73 13.28 -7.94
N GLN A 32 -3.21 13.41 -9.18
CA GLN A 32 -3.15 14.67 -9.94
C GLN A 32 -4.33 15.60 -9.65
N THR A 33 -5.42 15.04 -9.13
CA THR A 33 -6.68 15.75 -8.87
C THR A 33 -6.86 15.91 -7.38
N ARG A 34 -7.29 17.11 -6.95
CA ARG A 34 -7.61 17.38 -5.55
C ARG A 34 -8.72 16.47 -5.01
N GLU A 35 -9.79 16.27 -5.77
CA GLU A 35 -10.91 15.40 -5.42
C GLU A 35 -10.45 13.95 -5.16
N GLY A 36 -9.59 13.42 -6.03
CA GLY A 36 -9.01 12.09 -5.85
C GLY A 36 -8.14 11.97 -4.60
N LEU A 37 -7.45 13.05 -4.19
CA LEU A 37 -6.67 13.08 -2.96
C LEU A 37 -7.59 13.12 -1.73
N GLU A 38 -8.61 13.97 -1.74
CA GLU A 38 -9.60 14.11 -0.66
C GLU A 38 -10.36 12.80 -0.42
N TYR A 39 -10.58 12.01 -1.47
CA TYR A 39 -11.16 10.67 -1.35
C TYR A 39 -10.15 9.61 -0.87
N LEU A 40 -8.93 9.61 -1.43
CA LEU A 40 -7.96 8.55 -1.21
C LEU A 40 -7.25 8.66 0.15
N ALA A 41 -6.95 9.87 0.63
CA ALA A 41 -6.20 10.06 1.87
C ALA A 41 -6.92 9.46 3.10
N PRO A 42 -8.24 9.68 3.32
CA PRO A 42 -8.97 9.02 4.40
C PRO A 42 -8.97 7.49 4.27
N LEU A 43 -9.07 6.96 3.04
CA LEU A 43 -9.03 5.52 2.80
C LEU A 43 -7.67 4.92 3.14
N LEU A 44 -6.57 5.57 2.74
CA LEU A 44 -5.23 5.10 3.07
C LEU A 44 -4.96 5.13 4.57
N ASN A 45 -5.42 6.17 5.28
CA ASN A 45 -5.36 6.23 6.74
C ASN A 45 -6.15 5.08 7.38
N PHE A 46 -7.35 4.77 6.87
CA PHE A 46 -8.12 3.63 7.35
C PHE A 46 -7.40 2.29 7.11
N LEU A 47 -6.78 2.13 5.92
CA LEU A 47 -6.10 0.90 5.54
C LEU A 47 -4.82 0.62 6.34
N GLU A 48 -4.20 1.61 6.99
CA GLU A 48 -3.12 1.35 7.96
C GLU A 48 -3.60 0.51 9.15
N TYR A 49 -4.87 0.61 9.52
CA TYR A 49 -5.47 -0.19 10.60
C TYR A 49 -6.17 -1.44 10.07
N ALA A 50 -6.85 -1.33 8.93
CA ALA A 50 -7.66 -2.41 8.38
C ALA A 50 -6.87 -3.43 7.55
N ASN A 51 -5.64 -3.08 7.15
CA ASN A 51 -4.85 -3.77 6.12
C ASN A 51 -5.55 -3.78 4.75
N ILE A 52 -4.85 -4.18 3.69
CA ILE A 52 -5.37 -4.23 2.30
C ILE A 52 -5.33 -5.65 1.71
N GLY A 53 -6.38 -6.00 0.97
CA GLY A 53 -6.45 -7.28 0.26
C GLY A 53 -7.07 -8.40 1.10
N GLU A 54 -6.53 -9.61 0.96
CA GLU A 54 -7.10 -10.82 1.56
C GLU A 54 -6.24 -11.35 2.71
N LYS A 55 -6.85 -12.17 3.57
CA LYS A 55 -6.18 -12.89 4.66
C LYS A 55 -5.54 -11.97 5.72
N ASN A 56 -6.10 -10.77 5.91
CA ASN A 56 -5.63 -9.77 6.87
C ASN A 56 -5.57 -10.29 8.32
N TYR A 57 -6.46 -11.21 8.67
CA TYR A 57 -6.47 -11.88 9.98
C TYR A 57 -5.24 -12.76 10.25
N TYR A 58 -4.50 -13.14 9.21
CA TYR A 58 -3.19 -13.80 9.31
C TYR A 58 -2.01 -12.80 9.24
N GLY A 59 -2.27 -11.50 9.29
CA GLY A 59 -1.26 -10.44 9.21
C GLY A 59 -0.82 -10.08 7.79
N PHE A 60 -1.57 -10.51 6.77
CA PHE A 60 -1.31 -10.13 5.37
C PHE A 60 -1.85 -8.74 5.07
N GLY A 61 -1.30 -8.12 4.03
CA GLY A 61 -1.82 -6.83 3.57
C GLY A 61 -1.52 -5.64 4.47
N ALA A 62 -0.64 -5.80 5.46
CA ALA A 62 -0.23 -4.68 6.29
C ALA A 62 0.47 -3.61 5.45
N ILE A 63 0.00 -2.37 5.60
CA ILE A 63 0.58 -1.20 4.92
C ILE A 63 0.91 -0.11 5.92
N SER A 64 1.82 0.76 5.53
CA SER A 64 1.95 2.08 6.14
C SER A 64 1.93 3.14 5.05
N TYR A 65 1.21 4.22 5.31
CA TYR A 65 1.01 5.35 4.43
C TYR A 65 1.82 6.54 4.93
N THR A 66 2.38 7.30 3.99
CA THR A 66 3.04 8.57 4.31
C THR A 66 2.68 9.55 3.22
N ASP A 67 2.07 10.66 3.61
CA ASP A 67 1.85 11.76 2.69
C ASP A 67 3.18 12.44 2.38
N LEU A 68 3.55 12.46 1.10
CA LEU A 68 4.76 13.12 0.61
C LEU A 68 4.46 14.52 0.04
N SER A 69 3.21 14.98 0.11
CA SER A 69 2.80 16.32 -0.31
C SER A 69 3.58 17.37 0.49
N GLY A 70 4.34 18.22 -0.19
CA GLY A 70 5.19 19.24 0.45
C GLY A 70 6.62 18.79 0.77
N ILE A 71 6.96 17.50 0.59
CA ILE A 71 8.35 17.04 0.63
C ILE A 71 8.95 17.22 -0.75
N HIS A 72 9.61 18.36 -0.96
CA HIS A 72 10.43 18.58 -2.15
C HIS A 72 11.74 17.78 -2.01
N PRO A 73 12.02 16.80 -2.90
CA PRO A 73 13.37 16.27 -2.99
C PRO A 73 14.30 17.41 -3.40
N LYS A 74 15.33 17.67 -2.60
CA LYS A 74 16.44 18.57 -2.98
C LYS A 74 17.16 18.03 -4.22
#